data_AF-A0A4R0MZI8-F1
#
_entry.id   AF-A0A4R0MZI8-F1
#
_cell.length_a   1.000
_cell.length_b   1.000
_cell.length_c   1.000
_cell.angle_alpha   90.00
_cell.angle_beta   90.00
_cell.angle_gamma   90.00
#
_symmetry.space_group_name_H-M   'P 1'
#
loop_
_entity.id
_entity.type
_entity.pdbx_description
1 polymer ?
#
loop_
_entity_poly.entity_id
_entity_poly.type
_entity_poly.pdbx_seq_one_letter_code
_entity_poly.pdbx_strand_id
1 'polypeptide(L)'
;MIGNSWRELSPNGNLIDVENFSVYANRVYATGIYQHIPEAVLEQWIYMHHDNEWMIKNYAWMDYTTVKFELQEWTVEQLQGVKAIDAFENSITGIEDEFNSVCALEEDELYWEQYGTWRVPPIILDTSSVIGKAPTSAELHQPYQLVEGHSRLRNLLISDYQNLFVAGKHLIFFMQALGD
;
A
#
# COMPACT_ATOMS: atom_id res chain seq x y z
N MET A 1 -16.34 6.86 9.03
CA MET A 1 -15.90 7.68 10.18
C MET A 1 -14.41 7.86 10.05
N ILE A 2 -13.87 9.07 10.17
CA ILE A 2 -12.41 9.29 10.11
C ILE A 2 -11.87 9.24 11.55
N GLY A 3 -10.84 8.42 11.77
CA GLY A 3 -10.13 8.27 13.04
C GLY A 3 -9.22 9.46 13.34
N ASN A 4 -8.83 9.63 14.60
CA ASN A 4 -7.99 10.76 15.01
C ASN A 4 -6.58 10.69 14.41
N SER A 5 -5.97 9.51 14.44
CA SER A 5 -4.61 9.33 13.92
C SER A 5 -4.52 9.57 12.41
N TRP A 6 -5.56 9.25 11.62
CA TRP A 6 -5.60 9.67 10.21
C TRP A 6 -5.56 11.20 10.06
N ARG A 7 -6.35 11.94 10.84
CA ARG A 7 -6.35 13.42 10.79
C ARG A 7 -5.00 14.00 11.19
N GLU A 8 -4.33 13.42 12.19
CA GLU A 8 -3.02 13.87 12.65
C GLU A 8 -1.91 13.61 11.61
N LEU A 9 -2.07 12.55 10.82
CA LEU A 9 -1.22 12.19 9.70
C LEU A 9 -1.53 12.97 8.41
N SER A 10 -2.43 13.95 8.46
CA SER A 10 -2.76 14.78 7.29
C SER A 10 -1.57 15.64 6.88
N PRO A 11 -1.19 15.66 5.59
CA PRO A 11 -0.27 16.65 5.06
C PRO A 11 -0.86 18.06 5.21
N ASN A 12 -0.02 19.01 5.61
CA ASN A 12 -0.43 20.42 5.60
C ASN A 12 -0.54 20.92 4.15
N GLY A 13 -1.46 21.86 3.94
CA GLY A 13 -1.63 22.52 2.65
C GLY A 13 -2.96 22.15 2.00
N ASN A 14 -2.97 22.15 0.67
CA ASN A 14 -4.12 21.74 -0.14
C ASN A 14 -3.63 21.00 -1.40
N LEU A 15 -4.54 20.56 -2.25
CA LEU A 15 -4.24 19.80 -3.48
C LEU A 15 -3.26 20.50 -4.45
N ILE A 16 -3.09 21.82 -4.36
CA ILE A 16 -2.23 22.62 -5.25
C ILE A 16 -0.90 22.96 -4.58
N ASP A 17 -0.91 23.12 -3.26
CA ASP A 17 0.24 23.55 -2.45
C ASP A 17 0.32 22.66 -1.21
N VAL A 18 0.61 21.38 -1.44
CA VAL A 18 0.85 20.40 -0.38
C VAL A 18 2.29 20.56 0.13
N GLU A 19 2.46 20.47 1.45
CA GLU A 19 3.79 20.56 2.05
C GLU A 19 4.72 19.48 1.49
N ASN A 20 6.02 19.78 1.32
CA ASN A 20 6.98 18.79 0.82
C ASN A 20 7.05 17.53 1.72
N PHE A 21 7.19 16.35 1.12
CA PHE A 21 7.24 15.08 1.86
C PHE A 21 8.30 15.05 2.98
N SER A 22 9.50 15.59 2.75
CA SER A 22 10.53 15.61 3.80
C SER A 22 10.13 16.48 5.00
N VAL A 23 9.39 17.56 4.77
CA VAL A 23 8.84 18.43 5.82
C VAL A 23 7.71 17.69 6.56
N TYR A 24 6.82 17.03 5.81
CA TYR A 24 5.75 16.19 6.33
C TYR A 24 6.30 15.08 7.26
N ALA A 25 7.24 14.26 6.77
CA ALA A 25 7.80 13.15 7.52
C ALA A 25 8.49 13.61 8.80
N ASN A 26 9.28 14.68 8.74
CA ASN A 26 9.92 15.27 9.92
C ASN A 26 8.89 15.75 10.96
N ARG A 27 7.79 16.38 10.52
CA ARG A 27 6.70 16.83 11.41
C ARG A 27 5.98 15.64 12.05
N VAL A 28 5.63 14.62 11.27
CA VAL A 28 4.97 13.40 11.75
C VAL A 28 5.85 12.69 12.78
N TYR A 29 7.14 12.52 12.50
CA TYR A 29 8.07 11.87 13.43
C TYR A 29 8.42 12.71 14.66
N ALA A 30 8.36 14.03 14.58
CA ALA A 30 8.55 14.92 15.74
C ALA A 30 7.48 14.76 16.82
N THR A 31 6.32 14.16 16.50
CA THR A 31 5.29 13.82 17.49
C THR A 31 5.74 12.73 18.47
N GLY A 32 6.71 11.89 18.09
CA GLY A 32 7.11 10.69 18.83
C GLY A 32 6.12 9.53 18.77
N ILE A 33 4.91 9.74 18.22
CA ILE A 33 3.83 8.74 18.19
C ILE A 33 3.94 7.84 16.97
N TYR A 34 4.30 8.39 15.82
CA TYR A 34 4.24 7.71 14.51
C TYR A 34 5.61 7.26 13.98
N GLN A 35 6.65 7.25 14.82
CA GLN A 35 8.03 6.89 14.43
C GLN A 35 8.18 5.42 14.00
N HIS A 36 7.22 4.57 14.35
CA HIS A 36 7.17 3.16 13.94
C HIS A 36 6.67 2.97 12.50
N ILE A 37 6.04 3.97 11.88
CA ILE A 37 5.55 3.87 10.52
C ILE A 37 6.72 4.07 9.55
N PRO A 38 7.01 3.09 8.66
CA PRO A 38 8.09 3.23 7.69
C PRO A 38 7.91 4.46 6.79
N GLU A 39 9.00 5.16 6.49
CA GLU A 39 8.95 6.37 5.65
C GLU A 39 8.32 6.10 4.28
N ALA A 40 8.66 4.96 3.66
CA ALA A 40 8.06 4.55 2.41
C ALA A 40 6.54 4.30 2.49
N VAL A 41 6.01 3.90 3.65
CA VAL A 41 4.55 3.76 3.88
C VAL A 41 3.89 5.13 3.97
N LEU A 42 4.52 6.04 4.70
CA LEU A 42 4.09 7.44 4.77
C LEU A 42 4.07 8.06 3.38
N GLU A 43 5.15 7.94 2.62
CA GLU A 43 5.28 8.55 1.30
C GLU A 43 4.28 7.98 0.31
N GLN A 44 4.33 6.67 0.05
CA GLN A 44 3.59 6.08 -1.07
C GLN A 44 2.08 6.07 -0.86
N TRP A 45 1.62 6.13 0.39
CA TRP A 45 0.21 5.92 0.72
C TRP A 45 -0.40 7.06 1.51
N ILE A 46 0.04 7.30 2.75
CA ILE A 46 -0.64 8.23 3.64
C ILE A 46 -0.51 9.66 3.12
N TYR A 47 0.70 10.08 2.74
CA TYR A 47 0.97 11.40 2.21
C TYR A 47 0.33 11.60 0.82
N MET A 48 0.57 10.67 -0.11
CA MET A 48 0.09 10.79 -1.49
C MET A 48 -1.43 10.66 -1.64
N HIS A 49 -2.08 9.84 -0.82
CA HIS A 49 -3.49 9.49 -0.97
C HIS A 49 -4.35 9.88 0.24
N HIS A 50 -3.89 10.80 1.08
CA HIS A 50 -4.59 11.22 2.31
C HIS A 50 -6.06 11.58 2.05
N ASP A 51 -6.28 12.39 1.01
CA ASP A 51 -7.60 12.95 0.67
C ASP A 51 -8.36 12.11 -0.37
N ASN A 52 -7.81 10.94 -0.74
CA ASN A 52 -8.46 10.03 -1.68
C ASN A 52 -9.69 9.39 -1.03
N GLU A 53 -10.86 9.49 -1.68
CA GLU A 53 -12.13 9.01 -1.13
C GLU A 53 -12.14 7.50 -0.83
N TRP A 54 -11.45 6.70 -1.63
CA TRP A 54 -11.35 5.25 -1.45
C TRP A 54 -10.45 4.91 -0.26
N MET A 55 -9.35 5.65 -0.07
CA MET A 55 -8.49 5.49 1.10
C MET A 55 -9.21 5.90 2.38
N ILE A 56 -9.93 7.02 2.33
CA ILE A 56 -10.73 7.49 3.46
C ILE A 56 -11.82 6.49 3.84
N LYS A 57 -12.56 5.99 2.85
CA LYS A 57 -13.65 5.03 3.06
C LYS A 57 -13.15 3.75 3.73
N ASN A 58 -12.01 3.23 3.28
CA ASN A 58 -11.56 1.88 3.62
C ASN A 58 -10.55 1.82 4.76
N TYR A 59 -9.78 2.88 5.02
CA TYR A 59 -8.63 2.81 5.93
C TYR A 59 -8.50 3.98 6.91
N ALA A 60 -9.13 5.14 6.67
CA ALA A 60 -8.98 6.30 7.55
C ALA A 60 -9.64 6.14 8.93
N TRP A 61 -10.44 5.10 9.13
CA TRP A 61 -11.07 4.80 10.41
C TRP A 61 -10.12 4.05 11.38
N MET A 62 -9.01 3.50 10.89
CA MET A 62 -8.05 2.73 11.68
C MET A 62 -7.24 3.64 12.63
N ASP A 63 -6.73 3.05 13.72
CA ASP A 63 -5.85 3.75 14.65
C ASP A 63 -4.35 3.49 14.36
N TYR A 64 -3.71 4.40 13.64
CA TYR A 64 -2.31 4.29 13.25
C TYR A 64 -1.31 4.46 14.42
N THR A 65 -1.77 4.82 15.62
CA THR A 65 -0.90 4.76 16.81
C THR A 65 -0.58 3.32 17.22
N THR A 66 -1.41 2.35 16.83
CA THR A 66 -1.27 0.93 17.18
C THR A 66 -1.11 0.00 15.98
N VAL A 67 -1.35 0.47 14.75
CA VAL A 67 -1.06 -0.30 13.53
C VAL A 67 0.43 -0.61 13.44
N LYS A 68 0.74 -1.88 13.17
CA LYS A 68 2.09 -2.37 12.94
C LYS A 68 2.34 -2.54 11.45
N PHE A 69 3.54 -2.15 11.03
CA PHE A 69 4.07 -2.44 9.69
C PHE A 69 5.33 -3.29 9.84
N GLU A 70 5.39 -4.41 9.12
CA GLU A 70 6.55 -5.29 9.08
C GLU A 70 6.98 -5.52 7.64
N LEU A 71 8.29 -5.50 7.39
CA LEU A 71 8.80 -6.02 6.12
C LEU A 71 8.80 -7.55 6.17
N GLN A 72 8.07 -8.17 5.25
CA GLN A 72 8.03 -9.63 5.08
C GLN A 72 8.40 -10.01 3.65
N GLU A 73 8.91 -11.22 3.47
CA GLU A 73 9.14 -11.79 2.13
C GLU A 73 8.03 -12.79 1.80
N TRP A 74 7.32 -12.57 0.68
CA TRP A 74 6.24 -13.43 0.21
C TRP A 74 6.59 -14.05 -1.13
N THR A 75 6.07 -15.26 -1.39
CA THR A 75 6.18 -15.92 -2.69
C THR A 75 5.14 -15.37 -3.69
N VAL A 76 5.34 -15.65 -4.97
CA VAL A 76 4.38 -15.30 -6.03
C VAL A 76 2.99 -15.88 -5.73
N GLU A 77 2.92 -17.13 -5.26
CA GLU A 77 1.64 -17.79 -4.95
C GLU A 77 0.89 -17.11 -3.82
N GLN A 78 1.60 -16.59 -2.80
CA GLN A 78 0.96 -15.81 -1.73
C GLN A 78 0.39 -14.49 -2.27
N LEU A 79 1.11 -13.85 -3.20
CA LEU A 79 0.76 -12.57 -3.79
C LEU A 79 -0.41 -12.67 -4.79
N GLN A 80 -0.52 -13.77 -5.53
CA GLN A 80 -1.68 -14.08 -6.37
C GLN A 80 -3.00 -14.15 -5.58
N GLY A 81 -2.92 -14.46 -4.28
CA GLY A 81 -4.08 -14.52 -3.39
C GLY A 81 -4.56 -13.16 -2.86
N VAL A 82 -3.79 -12.08 -3.06
CA VAL A 82 -4.09 -10.74 -2.54
C VAL A 82 -5.28 -10.15 -3.28
N LYS A 83 -6.17 -9.49 -2.55
CA LYS A 83 -7.38 -8.85 -3.08
C LYS A 83 -7.21 -7.33 -3.13
N ALA A 84 -7.80 -6.66 -4.11
CA ALA A 84 -7.96 -5.21 -4.09
C ALA A 84 -9.41 -4.87 -3.77
N ILE A 85 -9.68 -3.62 -3.39
CA ILE A 85 -11.06 -3.12 -3.37
C ILE A 85 -11.61 -3.09 -4.80
N ASP A 86 -12.93 -3.21 -4.95
CA ASP A 86 -13.68 -3.33 -6.19
C ASP A 86 -13.34 -2.20 -7.18
N ALA A 87 -13.19 -0.98 -6.66
CA ALA A 87 -12.80 0.19 -7.47
C ALA A 87 -11.44 0.03 -8.16
N PHE A 88 -10.56 -0.81 -7.62
CA PHE A 88 -9.22 -1.09 -8.13
C PHE A 88 -9.03 -2.55 -8.56
N GLU A 89 -10.09 -3.36 -8.62
CA GLU A 89 -10.00 -4.75 -9.08
C GLU A 89 -9.41 -4.80 -10.50
N ASN A 90 -9.89 -3.91 -11.39
CA ASN A 90 -9.36 -3.79 -12.75
C ASN A 90 -7.90 -3.33 -12.81
N SER A 91 -7.39 -2.69 -11.76
CA SER A 91 -6.00 -2.24 -11.67
C SER A 91 -5.03 -3.37 -11.34
N ILE A 92 -5.53 -4.55 -10.96
CA ILE A 92 -4.73 -5.77 -10.73
C ILE A 92 -5.10 -6.92 -11.69
N THR A 93 -6.02 -6.70 -12.63
CA THR A 93 -6.35 -7.64 -13.71
C THR A 93 -5.69 -7.23 -15.03
N GLY A 94 -5.88 -8.02 -16.10
CA GLY A 94 -5.24 -7.77 -17.41
C GLY A 94 -3.79 -8.25 -17.46
N ILE A 95 -3.58 -9.51 -17.09
CA ILE A 95 -2.27 -10.20 -17.15
C ILE A 95 -1.72 -10.37 -18.57
N GLU A 96 -2.56 -10.13 -19.58
CA GLU A 96 -2.18 -10.15 -21.01
C GLU A 96 -1.59 -8.83 -21.50
N ASP A 97 -1.65 -7.75 -20.70
CA ASP A 97 -1.10 -6.45 -21.06
C ASP A 97 0.43 -6.51 -21.17
N GLU A 98 1.01 -5.58 -21.95
CA GLU A 98 2.45 -5.43 -22.02
C GLU A 98 3.00 -4.91 -20.69
N PHE A 99 4.07 -5.50 -20.18
CA PHE A 99 4.71 -5.11 -18.92
C PHE A 99 4.99 -3.59 -18.83
N ASN A 100 5.51 -3.00 -19.90
CA ASN A 100 5.87 -1.58 -19.96
C ASN A 100 4.66 -0.64 -19.91
N SER A 101 3.44 -1.15 -20.12
CA SER A 101 2.21 -0.34 -20.06
C SER A 101 1.76 -0.04 -18.62
N VAL A 102 2.39 -0.68 -17.62
CA VAL A 102 1.94 -0.66 -16.22
C VAL A 102 2.94 0.03 -15.29
N CYS A 103 4.23 0.07 -15.65
CA CYS A 103 5.23 0.82 -14.91
C CYS A 103 4.97 2.32 -14.99
N ALA A 104 4.81 2.98 -13.84
CA ALA A 104 4.60 4.43 -13.78
C ALA A 104 5.91 5.23 -13.89
N LEU A 105 7.04 4.63 -13.49
CA LEU A 105 8.35 5.26 -13.41
C LEU A 105 9.43 4.38 -14.06
N GLU A 106 10.32 5.01 -14.83
CA GLU A 106 11.46 4.34 -15.49
C GLU A 106 12.37 3.62 -14.49
N GLU A 107 12.60 4.20 -13.31
CA GLU A 107 13.41 3.59 -12.25
C GLU A 107 12.79 2.31 -11.68
N ASP A 108 11.46 2.17 -11.69
CA ASP A 108 10.79 0.96 -11.24
C ASP A 108 10.86 -0.15 -12.30
N GLU A 109 10.80 0.22 -13.58
CA GLU A 109 11.01 -0.69 -14.72
C GLU A 109 12.44 -1.25 -14.70
N LEU A 110 13.46 -0.38 -14.63
CA LEU A 110 14.87 -0.79 -14.58
C LEU A 110 15.17 -1.68 -13.36
N TYR A 111 14.59 -1.35 -12.21
CA TYR A 111 14.75 -2.18 -11.01
C TYR A 111 14.11 -3.56 -11.21
N TRP A 112 12.94 -3.63 -11.85
CA TRP A 112 12.28 -4.90 -12.13
C TRP A 112 13.08 -5.75 -13.12
N GLU A 113 13.57 -5.17 -14.21
CA GLU A 113 14.41 -5.88 -15.18
C GLU A 113 15.65 -6.50 -14.52
N GLN A 114 16.25 -5.77 -13.57
CA GLN A 114 17.45 -6.22 -12.88
C GLN A 114 17.18 -7.27 -11.79
N TYR A 115 16.11 -7.09 -11.01
CA TYR A 115 15.89 -7.85 -9.77
C TYR A 115 14.66 -8.75 -9.78
N GLY A 116 13.81 -8.67 -10.80
CA GLY A 116 12.57 -9.46 -10.93
C GLY A 116 11.54 -9.14 -9.84
N THR A 117 11.59 -7.94 -9.27
CA THR A 117 10.73 -7.50 -8.18
C THR A 117 10.65 -5.97 -8.15
N TRP A 118 9.76 -5.42 -7.32
CA TRP A 118 9.58 -3.98 -7.15
C TRP A 118 10.70 -3.35 -6.29
N ARG A 119 10.97 -2.07 -6.57
CA ARG A 119 11.90 -1.24 -5.78
C ARG A 119 11.33 -0.86 -4.43
N VAL A 120 10.06 -0.46 -4.40
CA VAL A 120 9.32 -0.10 -3.18
C VAL A 120 8.31 -1.20 -2.86
N PRO A 121 8.35 -1.82 -1.67
CA PRO A 121 7.37 -2.82 -1.24
C PRO A 121 5.92 -2.29 -1.26
N PRO A 122 4.95 -3.06 -1.79
CA PRO A 122 3.54 -2.75 -1.67
C PRO A 122 3.07 -2.92 -0.23
N ILE A 123 1.92 -2.34 0.10
CA ILE A 123 1.33 -2.40 1.43
C ILE A 123 0.17 -3.39 1.40
N ILE A 124 0.22 -4.41 2.25
CA ILE A 124 -0.78 -5.46 2.31
C ILE A 124 -1.33 -5.55 3.73
N LEU A 125 -2.64 -5.38 3.86
CA LEU A 125 -3.37 -5.49 5.11
C LEU A 125 -3.78 -6.93 5.38
N ASP A 126 -3.44 -7.42 6.57
CA ASP A 126 -4.12 -8.57 7.16
C ASP A 126 -5.52 -8.17 7.60
N THR A 127 -6.52 -8.49 6.76
CA THR A 127 -7.90 -8.11 7.05
C THR A 127 -8.44 -8.79 8.30
N SER A 128 -7.89 -9.95 8.70
CA SER A 128 -8.33 -10.62 9.93
C SER A 128 -8.04 -9.78 11.18
N SER A 129 -7.02 -8.93 11.15
CA SER A 129 -6.64 -8.04 12.25
C SER A 129 -7.64 -6.89 12.50
N VAL A 130 -8.52 -6.62 11.53
CA VAL A 130 -9.46 -5.48 11.53
C VAL A 130 -10.93 -5.89 11.49
N ILE A 131 -11.22 -7.18 11.32
CA ILE A 131 -12.59 -7.69 11.26
C ILE A 131 -13.32 -7.43 12.58
N GLY A 132 -14.54 -6.90 12.46
CA GLY A 132 -15.38 -6.50 13.59
C GLY A 132 -15.10 -5.10 14.14
N LYS A 133 -13.98 -4.47 13.79
CA LYS A 133 -13.68 -3.06 14.11
C LYS A 133 -14.06 -2.11 12.97
N ALA A 134 -14.08 -2.61 11.73
CA ALA A 134 -14.33 -1.82 10.54
C ALA A 134 -15.78 -1.29 10.47
N PRO A 135 -15.99 -0.05 9.98
CA PRO A 135 -17.32 0.45 9.68
C PRO A 135 -17.94 -0.36 8.53
N THR A 136 -19.27 -0.46 8.49
CA THR A 136 -20.00 -1.18 7.43
C THR A 136 -19.78 -0.62 6.03
N SER A 137 -19.31 0.63 5.93
CA SER A 137 -18.95 1.26 4.67
C SER A 137 -17.58 0.84 4.15
N ALA A 138 -16.70 0.29 4.98
CA ALA A 138 -15.38 -0.15 4.56
C ALA A 138 -15.48 -1.48 3.82
N GLU A 139 -14.76 -1.56 2.71
CA GLU A 139 -14.66 -2.71 1.86
C GLU A 139 -13.38 -3.47 2.21
N LEU A 140 -13.57 -4.70 2.72
CA LEU A 140 -12.49 -5.53 3.24
C LEU A 140 -12.62 -6.95 2.71
N HIS A 141 -11.67 -7.33 1.87
CA HIS A 141 -11.59 -8.63 1.23
C HIS A 141 -10.54 -9.51 1.90
N GLN A 142 -10.96 -10.71 2.31
CA GLN A 142 -10.09 -11.64 3.03
C GLN A 142 -9.22 -12.53 2.10
N PRO A 143 -8.11 -13.09 2.61
CA PRO A 143 -7.49 -12.81 3.92
C PRO A 143 -6.59 -11.57 3.89
N TYR A 144 -6.07 -11.21 2.71
CA TYR A 144 -5.11 -10.13 2.53
C TYR A 144 -5.60 -9.15 1.48
N GLN A 145 -5.60 -7.87 1.84
CA GLN A 145 -6.03 -6.79 0.97
C GLN A 145 -4.86 -5.88 0.62
N LEU A 146 -4.69 -5.59 -0.67
CA LEU A 146 -3.77 -4.59 -1.16
C LEU A 146 -4.29 -3.20 -0.77
N VAL A 147 -3.46 -2.48 -0.04
CA VAL A 147 -3.69 -1.10 0.35
C VAL A 147 -3.12 -0.15 -0.70
N GLU A 148 -1.88 -0.41 -1.13
CA GLU A 148 -1.16 0.40 -2.10
C GLU A 148 -0.14 -0.46 -2.88
N GLY A 149 0.14 -0.09 -4.13
CA GLY A 149 1.01 -0.85 -5.03
C GLY A 149 0.28 -1.66 -6.10
N HIS A 150 -0.90 -1.23 -6.54
CA HIS A 150 -1.72 -1.88 -7.58
C HIS A 150 -0.91 -2.19 -8.85
N SER A 151 -0.21 -1.20 -9.41
CA SER A 151 0.65 -1.41 -10.59
C SER A 151 1.79 -2.40 -10.34
N ARG A 152 2.37 -2.41 -9.14
CA ARG A 152 3.46 -3.34 -8.77
C ARG A 152 2.96 -4.78 -8.66
N LEU A 153 1.79 -4.99 -8.08
CA LEU A 153 1.15 -6.31 -8.06
C LEU A 153 0.76 -6.74 -9.47
N ARG A 154 0.21 -5.83 -10.29
CA ARG A 154 -0.12 -6.11 -11.68
C ARG A 154 1.11 -6.52 -12.50
N ASN A 155 2.24 -5.82 -12.33
CA ASN A 155 3.53 -6.18 -12.94
C ASN A 155 3.98 -7.59 -12.58
N LEU A 156 3.82 -7.98 -11.31
CA LEU A 156 4.11 -9.34 -10.88
C LEU A 156 3.29 -10.36 -11.66
N LEU A 157 1.97 -10.14 -11.71
CA LEU A 157 1.04 -11.08 -12.35
C LEU A 157 1.26 -11.18 -13.86
N ILE A 158 1.55 -10.06 -14.53
CA ILE A 158 1.94 -10.03 -15.95
C ILE A 158 3.25 -10.81 -16.15
N SER A 159 4.27 -10.52 -15.33
CA SER A 159 5.59 -11.14 -15.48
C SER A 159 5.53 -12.66 -15.28
N ASP A 160 4.81 -13.10 -14.26
CA ASP A 160 4.58 -14.53 -13.97
C ASP A 160 3.81 -15.20 -15.12
N TYR A 161 2.71 -14.59 -15.59
CA TYR A 161 1.91 -15.11 -16.69
C TYR A 161 2.70 -15.22 -18.01
N GLN A 162 3.53 -14.22 -18.31
CA GLN A 162 4.34 -14.17 -19.53
C GLN A 162 5.68 -14.92 -19.42
N ASN A 163 5.96 -15.57 -18.28
CA ASN A 163 7.23 -16.25 -18.00
C ASN A 163 8.46 -15.33 -18.14
N LEU A 164 8.32 -14.07 -17.73
CA LEU A 164 9.42 -13.13 -17.60
C LEU A 164 10.27 -13.46 -16.36
N PHE A 165 11.40 -12.77 -16.19
CA PHE A 165 12.20 -12.92 -14.98
C PHE A 165 11.43 -12.38 -13.76
N VAL A 166 11.19 -13.25 -12.78
CA VAL A 166 10.52 -12.95 -11.50
C VAL A 166 11.34 -13.54 -10.36
N ALA A 167 11.59 -12.75 -9.32
CA ALA A 167 12.26 -13.23 -8.12
C ALA A 167 11.39 -14.27 -7.40
N GLY A 168 12.00 -15.25 -6.73
CA GLY A 168 11.23 -16.26 -5.99
C GLY A 168 10.54 -15.71 -4.72
N LYS A 169 10.92 -14.51 -4.28
CA LYS A 169 10.40 -13.84 -3.10
C LYS A 169 10.37 -12.33 -3.30
N HIS A 170 9.38 -11.69 -2.69
CA HIS A 170 9.17 -10.25 -2.80
C HIS A 170 8.90 -9.62 -1.44
N LEU A 171 9.53 -8.48 -1.18
CA LEU A 171 9.32 -7.74 0.06
C LEU A 171 7.96 -7.04 0.05
N ILE A 172 7.21 -7.12 1.15
CA ILE A 172 5.94 -6.41 1.33
C ILE A 172 5.96 -5.68 2.67
N PHE A 173 5.24 -4.56 2.77
CA PHE A 173 4.86 -4.01 4.07
C PHE A 173 3.58 -4.72 4.53
N PHE A 174 3.75 -5.66 5.44
CA PHE A 174 2.65 -6.35 6.09
C PHE A 174 2.07 -5.45 7.18
N MET A 175 0.82 -5.04 6.99
CA MET A 175 0.08 -4.14 7.84
C MET A 175 -0.92 -4.92 8.69
N GLN A 176 -0.89 -4.71 10.01
CA GLN A 176 -1.84 -5.32 10.93
C GLN A 176 -2.29 -4.31 11.99
N ALA A 177 -3.58 -4.28 12.30
CA ALA A 177 -4.07 -3.58 13.48
C ALA A 177 -3.80 -4.45 14.72
N LEU A 178 -3.22 -3.88 15.76
CA LEU A 178 -3.10 -4.59 17.03
C LEU A 178 -4.47 -4.61 17.74
N GLY A 179 -4.76 -5.73 18.39
CA GLY A 179 -5.89 -5.84 19.30
C GLY A 179 -5.76 -4.83 20.44
N ASP A 180 -6.89 -4.34 20.95
CA ASP A 180 -6.89 -3.57 22.20
C ASP A 180 -6.65 -4.51 23.38
#